data_AF-A0A8R7R8Z0-F1
#
_entry.id   AF-A0A8R7R8Z0-F1
#
_cell.length_a   1.000
_cell.length_b   1.000
_cell.length_c   1.000
_cell.angle_alpha   90.00
_cell.angle_beta   90.00
_cell.angle_gamma   90.00
#
_symmetry.space_group_name_H-M   'P 1'
#
loop_
_entity.id
_entity.type
_entity.pdbx_description
1 polymer ?
#
loop_
_entity_poly.entity_id
_entity_poly.type
_entity_poly.pdbx_seq_one_letter_code
_entity_poly.pdbx_strand_id
1 'polypeptide(L)' 'MAAAALRAQLNAHIAGMYTDGVVDEDTFEELWDEGTAVKVSRLFIYDASEVIDDIDILMSAPTPSIISPSALCL' A
#
# COMPACT_ATOMS: atom_id res chain seq x y z
N MET A 1 28.79 12.99 16.23
CA MET A 1 28.39 11.60 16.53
C MET A 1 26.93 11.26 16.21
N ALA A 2 26.02 12.23 16.06
CA ALA A 2 24.61 11.94 15.74
C ALA A 2 24.39 11.33 14.34
N ALA A 3 25.10 11.78 13.31
CA ALA A 3 24.86 11.34 11.93
C ALA A 3 25.16 9.86 11.67
N ALA A 4 26.26 9.32 12.23
CA ALA A 4 26.60 7.91 12.09
C ALA A 4 25.60 6.98 12.80
N ALA A 5 25.15 7.39 14.00
CA ALA A 5 24.11 6.66 14.73
C ALA A 5 22.77 6.68 13.96
N LEU A 6 22.40 7.82 13.38
CA LEU A 6 21.20 7.93 12.55
C LEU A 6 21.28 7.07 11.30
N ARG A 7 22.45 7.03 10.63
CA ARG A 7 22.68 6.16 9.46
C ARG A 7 22.55 4.68 9.84
N ALA A 8 23.13 4.28 10.97
CA ALA A 8 23.02 2.90 11.47
C ALA A 8 21.58 2.52 11.81
N GLN A 9 20.82 3.42 12.44
CA GLN A 9 19.39 3.21 12.72
C GLN A 9 18.57 3.07 11.45
N LEU A 10 18.80 3.93 10.45
CA LEU A 10 18.12 3.85 9.16
C LEU A 10 18.39 2.51 8.46
N ASN A 11 19.66 2.09 8.39
CA ASN A 11 20.03 0.83 7.77
C ASN A 11 19.41 -0.38 8.51
N ALA A 12 19.39 -0.36 9.85
CA ALA A 12 18.75 -1.41 10.64
C ALA A 12 17.24 -1.47 10.41
N HIS A 13 16.59 -0.32 10.27
CA HIS A 13 15.17 -0.23 9.98
C HIS A 13 14.83 -0.83 8.60
N ILE A 14 15.59 -0.45 7.57
CA ILE A 14 15.42 -0.96 6.19
C ILE A 14 15.63 -2.48 6.14
N ALA A 15 16.69 -2.98 6.77
CA ALA A 15 16.94 -4.43 6.84
C ALA A 15 15.82 -5.20 7.55
N GLY A 16 15.18 -4.58 8.56
CA GLY A 16 13.98 -5.12 9.19
C GLY A 16 12.82 -5.23 8.22
N MET A 17 12.58 -4.22 7.38
CA MET A 17 11.53 -4.25 6.37
C MET A 17 11.72 -5.38 5.33
N TYR A 18 12.96 -5.68 4.95
CA TYR A 18 13.28 -6.82 4.08
C TYR A 18 12.98 -8.15 4.78
N THR A 19 13.43 -8.29 6.03
CA THR A 19 13.23 -9.51 6.84
C THR A 19 11.76 -9.81 7.06
N ASP A 20 10.96 -8.78 7.33
CA ASP A 20 9.51 -8.89 7.56
C ASP A 20 8.71 -9.02 6.26
N GLY A 21 9.36 -8.92 5.09
CA GLY A 21 8.71 -8.98 3.78
C GLY A 21 7.78 -7.79 3.49
N VAL A 22 7.95 -6.67 4.19
CA VAL A 22 7.17 -5.44 3.99
C VAL A 22 7.48 -4.81 2.64
N VAL A 23 8.75 -4.90 2.23
CA VAL A 23 9.21 -4.51 0.89
C VAL A 23 10.12 -5.60 0.35
N ASP A 24 10.08 -5.77 -0.98
CA ASP A 24 11.03 -6.58 -1.70
C ASP A 24 12.39 -5.86 -1.75
N GLU A 25 13.47 -6.57 -1.38
CA GLU A 25 14.82 -6.00 -1.28
C GLU A 25 15.31 -5.51 -2.65
N ASP A 26 15.18 -6.34 -3.69
CA ASP A 26 15.67 -6.02 -5.03
C ASP A 26 14.98 -4.76 -5.59
N THR A 27 13.65 -4.71 -5.49
CA THR A 27 12.85 -3.57 -5.97
C THR A 27 13.14 -2.29 -5.16
N PHE A 28 13.28 -2.40 -3.84
CA PHE A 28 13.49 -1.21 -3.01
C PHE A 28 14.90 -0.64 -3.17
N GLU A 29 15.93 -1.48 -3.28
CA GLU A 29 17.31 -1.04 -3.53
C GLU A 29 17.44 -0.38 -4.91
N GLU A 30 16.76 -0.87 -5.95
CA GLU A 30 16.74 -0.20 -7.27
C GLU A 30 16.21 1.24 -7.17
N LEU A 31 15.08 1.44 -6.49
CA LEU A 31 14.51 2.77 -6.27
C LEU A 31 15.39 3.66 -5.38
N TRP A 32 16.11 3.05 -4.43
CA TRP A 32 17.03 3.76 -3.55
C TRP A 32 18.24 4.27 -4.33
N ASP A 33 18.85 3.43 -5.15
CA ASP A 33 20.00 3.74 -6.00
C ASP A 33 19.67 4.79 -7.07
N GLU A 34 18.45 4.74 -7.62
CA GLU A 34 17.94 5.77 -8.53
C GLU A 34 17.63 7.11 -7.82
N GLY A 35 17.58 7.12 -6.49
CA GLY A 35 17.18 8.29 -5.69
C GLY A 35 15.69 8.63 -5.80
N THR A 36 14.86 7.68 -6.24
CA THR A 36 13.42 7.84 -6.48
C THR A 36 12.55 7.24 -5.38
N ALA A 37 13.12 6.42 -4.48
CA ALA A 37 12.41 5.71 -3.42
C ALA A 37 11.42 6.60 -2.65
N VAL A 38 11.85 7.77 -2.15
CA VAL A 38 10.97 8.67 -1.38
C VAL A 38 9.78 9.18 -2.21
N LYS A 39 10.00 9.53 -3.48
CA LYS A 39 8.95 10.05 -4.36
C LYS A 39 7.94 8.95 -4.70
N VAL A 40 8.45 7.77 -5.06
CA VAL A 40 7.63 6.61 -5.42
C VAL A 40 6.82 6.13 -4.21
N SER A 41 7.43 6.00 -3.02
CA SER A 41 6.72 5.62 -1.81
C SER A 41 5.59 6.58 -1.45
N ARG A 42 5.80 7.90 -1.60
CA ARG A 42 4.73 8.87 -1.34
C ARG A 42 3.55 8.69 -2.29
N LEU A 43 3.80 8.57 -3.59
CA LEU A 43 2.76 8.33 -4.59
C LEU A 43 2.01 7.03 -4.29
N PHE A 44 2.74 5.95 -4.05
CA PHE A 44 2.17 4.65 -3.71
C PHE A 44 1.25 4.72 -2.49
N ILE A 45 1.67 5.39 -1.41
CA ILE A 45 0.86 5.51 -0.19
C ILE A 45 -0.44 6.29 -0.44
N TYR A 46 -0.38 7.39 -1.21
CA TYR A 46 -1.57 8.17 -1.53
C TYR A 46 -2.54 7.36 -2.39
N ASP A 47 -2.06 6.82 -3.51
CA ASP A 47 -2.91 6.09 -4.47
C ASP A 47 -3.48 4.82 -3.83
N ALA A 48 -2.69 4.10 -3.02
CA ALA A 48 -3.15 2.90 -2.32
C ALA A 48 -4.27 3.22 -1.31
N SER A 49 -4.19 4.36 -0.62
CA SER A 49 -5.25 4.79 0.31
C SER A 49 -6.57 5.02 -0.43
N GLU A 50 -6.55 5.73 -1.56
CA GLU A 50 -7.75 5.96 -2.37
C GLU A 50 -8.36 4.65 -2.88
N VAL A 51 -7.52 3.73 -3.37
CA VAL A 51 -7.97 2.41 -3.84
C VAL A 51 -8.60 1.59 -2.70
N ILE A 52 -8.04 1.64 -1.49
CA ILE A 52 -8.60 0.93 -0.33
C ILE A 52 -9.97 1.50 0.05
N ASP A 53 -10.11 2.83 0.06
CA ASP A 53 -11.39 3.50 0.33
C ASP A 53 -12.45 3.13 -0.72
N ASP A 54 -12.08 3.11 -2.00
CA ASP A 54 -12.96 2.68 -3.09
C ASP A 54 -13.41 1.22 -2.92
N ILE A 55 -12.50 0.32 -2.52
CA ILE A 55 -12.81 -1.08 -2.23
C ILE A 55 -13.84 -1.17 -1.09
N ASP A 56 -13.64 -0.43 0.01
CA ASP A 56 -14.56 -0.45 1.14
C ASP A 56 -15.97 0.03 0.75
N ILE A 57 -16.05 1.10 -0.03
CA ILE A 57 -17.32 1.62 -0.57
C ILE A 57 -18.01 0.58 -1.45
N LEU A 58 -17.27 -0.02 -2.40
CA LEU A 58 -17.83 -0.99 -3.34
C LEU A 58 -18.23 -2.31 -2.67
N MET A 59 -17.50 -2.74 -1.64
CA MET A 59 -17.84 -3.93 -0.85
C MET A 59 -19.00 -3.69 0.12
N SER A 60 -19.16 -2.46 0.62
CA SER A 60 -20.26 -2.06 1.48
C SER A 60 -21.56 -1.74 0.72
N ALA A 61 -21.48 -1.59 -0.61
CA ALA A 61 -22.65 -1.37 -1.44
C ALA A 61 -23.58 -2.60 -1.35
N PRO A 62 -24.90 -2.40 -1.14
CA PRO A 62 -25.83 -3.51 -1.14
C PRO A 62 -25.77 -4.19 -2.51
N THR A 63 -25.41 -5.48 -2.53
CA THR A 63 -25.57 -6.32 -3.72
C THR A 63 -26.98 -6.09 -4.24
N PRO A 64 -27.18 -5.70 -5.52
CA PRO A 64 -28.51 -5.49 -6.03
C PRO A 64 -29.28 -6.79 -5.78
N SER A 65 -30.26 -6.73 -4.88
CA SER A 65 -31.16 -7.84 -4.65
C SER A 65 -31.73 -8.18 -6.01
N ILE A 66 -31.40 -9.36 -6.54
CA ILE A 66 -32.06 -9.89 -7.73
C ILE A 66 -33.54 -9.89 -7.35
N ILE A 67 -34.27 -8.88 -7.81
CA ILE A 67 -35.71 -8.82 -7.65
C ILE A 67 -36.18 -10.05 -8.42
N SER A 68 -36.57 -11.10 -7.67
CA SER A 68 -37.12 -12.30 -8.29
C SER A 68 -38.25 -11.83 -9.22
N PRO A 69 -38.31 -12.30 -10.48
CA PRO A 69 -39.36 -11.90 -11.43
C PRO A 69 -40.79 -12.07 -10.87
N SER A 70 -40.95 -12.92 -9.85
CA SER A 70 -42.19 -13.14 -9.10
C SER A 70 -42.77 -11.89 -8.42
N ALA A 71 -41.97 -10.85 -8.16
CA ALA A 71 -42.42 -9.65 -7.44
C ALA A 71 -43.13 -8.60 -8.32
N LEU A 72 -43.13 -8.78 -9.65
CA LEU A 72 -43.81 -7.89 -10.62
C LEU A 72 -45.22 -8.39 -11.01
N CYS A 73 -45.71 -9.46 -10.39
CA CYS A 73 -47.08 -9.96 -10.58
C CYS A 73 -47.96 -9.59 -9.37
N LEU A 74 -48.30 -8.31 -9.23
CA LEU A 74 -49.46 -7.84 -8.46
C LEU A 74 -50.14 -6.69 -9.21
#